data_AF-A0A485BVE8-F1
#
_entry.id   AF-A0A485BVE8-F1
#
_cell.length_a   1.000
_cell.length_b   1.000
_cell.length_c   1.000
_cell.angle_alpha   90.00
_cell.angle_beta   90.00
_cell.angle_gamma   90.00
#
_symmetry.space_group_name_H-M   'P 1'
#
loop_
_entity.id
_entity.type
_entity.pdbx_description
1 polymer ?
#
loop_
_entity_poly.entity_id
_entity_poly.type
_entity_poly.pdbx_seq_one_letter_code
_entity_poly.pdbx_strand_id
1 'polypeptide(L)'
;MSTTPPWYWAEMRRGCQQAEEQLKMLMDYQLEYQNNLNNDMSQGIASLRWQNYQQFIQTLEKAIDQHRQQLIQWNNKVEQALTFWREKKQRLQAWQTLQDRQASAELLAENRLDQKKMDEFAPTRYLEET
;
A
#
# COMPACT_ATOMS: atom_id res chain seq x y z
N MET A 1 3.46 -6.79 18.88
CA MET A 1 2.61 -6.32 17.76
C MET A 1 3.38 -6.55 16.46
N SER A 2 2.86 -7.36 15.55
CA SER A 2 3.53 -7.66 14.27
C SER A 2 3.47 -6.44 13.35
N THR A 3 4.60 -5.74 13.22
CA THR A 3 4.83 -4.72 12.20
C THR A 3 4.83 -5.44 10.85
N THR A 4 3.87 -5.13 9.97
CA THR A 4 3.85 -5.72 8.63
C THR A 4 5.15 -5.32 7.93
N PRO A 5 6.03 -6.27 7.58
CA PRO A 5 7.37 -5.91 7.16
C PRO A 5 7.40 -5.18 5.80
N PRO A 6 8.37 -4.27 5.57
CA PRO A 6 8.51 -3.53 4.31
C PRO A 6 8.56 -4.41 3.05
N TRP A 7 9.09 -5.63 3.18
CA TRP A 7 9.19 -6.58 2.07
C TRP A 7 7.83 -7.07 1.57
N TYR A 8 6.78 -7.07 2.41
CA TYR A 8 5.44 -7.52 2.01
C TYR A 8 4.85 -6.60 0.93
N TRP A 9 5.06 -5.29 1.07
CA TRP A 9 4.62 -4.28 0.09
C TRP A 9 5.41 -4.32 -1.20
N ALA A 10 6.72 -4.55 -1.10
CA ALA A 10 7.59 -4.68 -2.25
C ALA A 10 7.17 -5.88 -3.10
N GLU A 11 6.84 -7.01 -2.47
CA GLU A 11 6.39 -8.21 -3.17
C GLU A 11 5.03 -8.01 -3.87
N MET A 12 4.04 -7.42 -3.18
CA MET A 12 2.73 -7.13 -3.77
C MET A 12 2.84 -6.15 -4.96
N ARG A 13 3.68 -5.12 -4.82
CA ARG A 13 3.91 -4.14 -5.88
C ARG A 13 4.61 -4.76 -7.09
N ARG A 14 5.59 -5.63 -6.83
CA ARG A 14 6.30 -6.38 -7.88
C ARG A 14 5.37 -7.32 -8.64
N GLY A 15 4.49 -8.03 -7.94
CA GLY A 15 3.47 -8.89 -8.55
C GLY A 15 2.50 -8.11 -9.45
N CYS A 16 2.05 -6.94 -9.00
CA CYS A 16 1.22 -6.05 -9.80
C CYS A 16 1.95 -5.57 -11.07
N GLN A 17 3.19 -5.09 -10.93
CA GLN A 17 3.99 -4.63 -12.06
C GLN A 17 4.24 -5.73 -13.10
N GLN A 18 4.57 -6.95 -12.66
CA GLN A 18 4.74 -8.09 -13.57
C GLN A 18 3.44 -8.42 -14.32
N ALA A 19 2.29 -8.39 -13.64
CA ALA A 19 1.01 -8.64 -14.29
C ALA A 19 0.66 -7.53 -15.30
N GLU A 20 1.02 -6.27 -15.03
CA GLU A 20 0.85 -5.15 -15.97
C GLU A 20 1.74 -5.30 -17.21
N GLU A 21 3.00 -5.67 -17.03
CA GLU A 21 3.93 -5.91 -18.15
C GLU A 21 3.46 -7.06 -19.05
N GLN A 22 3.02 -8.18 -18.46
CA GLN A 22 2.49 -9.31 -19.21
C GLN A 22 1.24 -8.92 -20.00
N LEU A 23 0.31 -8.17 -19.38
CA LEU A 23 -0.88 -7.69 -20.06
C LEU A 23 -0.51 -6.77 -21.25
N LYS A 24 0.43 -5.84 -21.03
CA LYS A 24 0.90 -4.94 -22.09
C LYS A 24 1.49 -5.72 -23.26
N MET A 25 2.35 -6.70 -22.97
CA MET A 25 2.97 -7.54 -24.01
C MET A 25 1.93 -8.31 -24.83
N LEU A 26 0.89 -8.85 -24.19
CA LEU A 26 -0.21 -9.52 -24.90
C LEU A 26 -1.02 -8.57 -25.79
N MET A 27 -1.26 -7.33 -25.33
CA MET A 27 -1.96 -6.32 -26.11
C MET A 27 -1.15 -5.84 -27.31
N ASP A 28 0.16 -5.60 -27.12
CA ASP A 28 1.07 -5.21 -28.19
C ASP A 28 1.16 -6.32 -29.25
N TYR A 29 1.25 -7.59 -28.80
CA TYR A 29 1.25 -8.74 -29.69
C TYR A 29 -0.07 -8.89 -30.46
N GLN A 30 -1.22 -8.66 -29.82
CA GLN A 30 -2.52 -8.67 -30.49
C GLN A 30 -2.57 -7.65 -31.64
N LEU A 31 -2.09 -6.43 -31.38
CA LEU A 31 -2.07 -5.35 -32.36
C LEU A 31 -1.16 -5.67 -33.55
N GLU A 32 0.05 -6.15 -33.28
CA GLU A 32 1.00 -6.55 -34.33
C GLU A 32 0.43 -7.68 -35.19
N TYR A 33 -0.18 -8.68 -34.55
CA TYR A 33 -0.76 -9.83 -35.24
C TYR A 33 -1.97 -9.44 -36.13
N GLN A 34 -2.81 -8.50 -35.68
CA GLN A 34 -3.90 -7.95 -36.49
C GLN A 34 -3.39 -7.17 -37.71
N ASN A 35 -2.34 -6.37 -37.54
CA ASN A 35 -1.73 -5.60 -38.63
C ASN A 35 -1.15 -6.53 -39.71
N ASN A 36 -0.47 -7.61 -39.30
CA ASN A 36 0.05 -8.62 -40.21
C ASN A 36 -1.07 -9.33 -40.98
N LEU A 37 -2.18 -9.66 -40.31
CA LEU A 37 -3.33 -10.27 -40.97
C LEU A 37 -3.99 -9.32 -41.98
N ASN A 38 -4.16 -8.04 -41.65
CA ASN A 38 -4.76 -7.06 -42.56
C ASN A 38 -3.93 -6.91 -43.85
N ASN A 39 -2.60 -6.93 -43.73
CA ASN A 39 -1.70 -6.93 -44.88
C ASN A 39 -1.87 -8.19 -45.74
N ASP A 40 -1.94 -9.37 -45.12
CA ASP A 40 -2.19 -10.64 -45.83
C ASP A 40 -3.58 -10.70 -46.48
N MET A 41 -4.60 -10.10 -45.85
CA MET A 41 -5.98 -10.06 -46.35
C MET A 41 -6.10 -9.27 -47.66
N SER A 42 -5.29 -8.22 -47.81
CA SER A 42 -5.21 -7.45 -49.05
C SER A 42 -4.71 -8.27 -50.25
N GLN A 43 -4.01 -9.39 -50.00
CA GLN A 43 -3.46 -10.28 -51.02
C GLN A 43 -4.28 -11.56 -51.24
N GLY A 44 -5.38 -11.75 -50.50
CA GLY A 44 -6.23 -12.94 -50.55
C GLY A 44 -5.76 -14.05 -49.61
N ILE A 45 -6.54 -14.33 -48.57
CA ILE A 45 -6.19 -15.36 -47.56
C ILE A 45 -6.87 -16.70 -47.88
N ALA A 46 -6.11 -17.79 -47.75
CA ALA A 46 -6.65 -19.16 -47.74
C ALA A 46 -7.55 -19.40 -46.51
N SER A 47 -8.73 -19.98 -46.71
CA SER A 47 -9.77 -20.20 -45.68
C SER A 47 -9.24 -20.85 -44.37
N LEU A 48 -8.27 -21.75 -44.46
CA LEU A 48 -7.62 -22.39 -43.31
C LEU A 48 -6.84 -21.39 -42.43
N ARG A 49 -6.14 -20.43 -43.04
CA ARG A 49 -5.38 -19.41 -42.30
C ARG A 49 -6.32 -18.47 -41.53
N TRP A 50 -7.50 -18.16 -42.08
CA TRP A 50 -8.54 -17.39 -41.40
C TRP A 50 -9.11 -18.12 -40.18
N GLN A 51 -9.38 -19.42 -40.29
CA GLN A 51 -9.86 -20.22 -39.16
C GLN A 51 -8.82 -20.29 -38.03
N ASN A 52 -7.55 -20.50 -38.38
CA ASN A 52 -6.45 -20.48 -37.41
C ASN A 52 -6.33 -19.12 -36.71
N TYR A 53 -6.53 -18.01 -37.44
CA TYR A 53 -6.55 -16.68 -36.86
C TYR A 53 -7.66 -16.52 -35.83
N GLN A 54 -8.90 -16.88 -36.17
CA GLN A 54 -10.04 -16.77 -35.26
C GLN A 54 -9.82 -17.58 -33.98
N GLN A 55 -9.30 -18.81 -34.10
CA GLN A 55 -9.01 -19.65 -32.96
C GLN A 55 -7.92 -19.07 -32.05
N PHE A 56 -6.87 -18.50 -32.65
CA PHE A 56 -5.77 -17.88 -31.90
C PHE A 56 -6.22 -16.61 -31.17
N ILE A 57 -6.98 -15.73 -31.83
CA ILE A 57 -7.51 -14.50 -31.21
C ILE A 57 -8.40 -14.83 -30.01
N GLN A 58 -9.28 -15.83 -30.12
CA GLN A 58 -10.12 -16.24 -28.99
C GLN A 58 -9.29 -16.74 -27.79
N THR A 59 -8.19 -17.46 -28.03
CA THR A 59 -7.28 -17.87 -26.96
C THR A 59 -6.55 -16.68 -26.35
N LEU A 60 -6.11 -15.74 -27.19
CA LEU A 60 -5.42 -14.53 -26.74
C LEU A 60 -6.32 -13.63 -25.90
N GLU A 61 -7.57 -13.42 -26.32
CA GLU A 61 -8.57 -12.65 -25.56
C GLU A 61 -8.85 -13.29 -24.20
N LYS A 62 -8.99 -14.62 -24.13
CA LYS A 62 -9.13 -15.33 -22.86
C LYS A 62 -7.93 -15.12 -21.94
N ALA A 63 -6.71 -15.15 -22.48
CA ALA A 63 -5.50 -14.89 -21.70
C ALA A 63 -5.46 -13.44 -21.18
N ILE A 64 -5.80 -12.46 -22.02
CA ILE A 64 -5.90 -11.04 -21.65
C ILE A 64 -6.90 -10.86 -20.51
N ASP A 65 -8.09 -11.46 -20.60
CA ASP A 65 -9.11 -11.36 -19.56
C ASP A 65 -8.66 -12.01 -18.24
N GLN A 66 -7.97 -13.16 -18.29
CA GLN A 66 -7.37 -13.78 -17.12
C GLN A 66 -6.32 -12.85 -16.45
N HIS A 67 -5.45 -12.22 -17.24
CA HIS A 67 -4.45 -11.28 -16.72
C HIS A 67 -5.09 -10.02 -16.12
N ARG A 68 -6.16 -9.50 -16.73
CA ARG A 68 -6.95 -8.39 -16.16
C ARG A 68 -7.56 -8.76 -14.81
N GLN A 69 -8.12 -9.97 -14.70
CA GLN A 69 -8.66 -10.45 -13.42
C GLN A 69 -7.56 -10.60 -12.35
N GLN A 70 -6.38 -11.09 -12.72
CA GLN A 70 -5.24 -11.16 -11.80
C GLN A 70 -4.82 -9.77 -11.31
N LEU A 71 -4.80 -8.75 -12.18
CA LEU A 71 -4.49 -7.37 -11.80
C LEU A 71 -5.49 -6.82 -10.78
N ILE A 72 -6.79 -7.05 -11.00
CA ILE A 72 -7.84 -6.64 -10.05
C ILE A 72 -7.61 -7.30 -8.69
N GLN A 73 -7.27 -8.60 -8.66
CA GLN A 73 -6.98 -9.30 -7.41
C GLN A 73 -5.75 -8.74 -6.69
N TRP A 74 -4.69 -8.39 -7.42
CA TRP A 74 -3.50 -7.76 -6.83
C TRP A 74 -3.81 -6.37 -6.26
N ASN A 75 -4.56 -5.55 -7.00
CA ASN A 75 -4.99 -4.23 -6.52
C ASN A 75 -5.81 -4.34 -5.23
N ASN A 76 -6.76 -5.27 -5.17
CA ASN A 76 -7.55 -5.50 -3.97
C ASN A 76 -6.69 -5.96 -2.78
N LYS A 77 -5.69 -6.82 -3.00
CA LYS A 77 -4.75 -7.25 -1.95
C LYS A 77 -3.90 -6.09 -1.44
N VAL A 78 -3.41 -5.24 -2.33
CA VAL A 78 -2.63 -4.05 -1.98
C VAL A 78 -3.48 -3.09 -1.14
N GLU A 79 -4.72 -2.83 -1.55
CA GLU A 79 -5.64 -1.95 -0.84
C GLU A 79 -5.97 -2.49 0.57
N GLN A 80 -6.31 -3.78 0.68
CA GLN A 80 -6.59 -4.41 1.97
C GLN A 80 -5.39 -4.34 2.92
N ALA A 81 -4.20 -4.62 2.40
CA ALA A 81 -2.98 -4.49 3.17
C ALA A 81 -2.81 -3.04 3.65
N LEU A 82 -2.98 -2.05 2.76
CA LEU A 82 -2.82 -0.61 3.06
C LEU A 82 -3.76 -0.19 4.20
N THR A 83 -5.01 -0.59 4.13
CA THR A 83 -6.01 -0.32 5.17
C THR A 83 -5.59 -0.94 6.50
N PHE A 84 -5.24 -2.22 6.52
CA PHE A 84 -4.80 -2.90 7.74
C PHE A 84 -3.57 -2.25 8.40
N TRP A 85 -2.62 -1.79 7.58
CA TRP A 85 -1.45 -1.08 8.09
C TRP A 85 -1.79 0.30 8.65
N ARG A 86 -2.67 1.06 7.97
CA ARG A 86 -3.15 2.35 8.46
C ARG A 86 -3.84 2.21 9.82
N GLU A 87 -4.72 1.23 9.98
CA GLU A 87 -5.41 0.95 11.25
C GLU A 87 -4.43 0.63 12.38
N LYS A 88 -3.46 -0.26 12.12
CA LYS A 88 -2.40 -0.58 13.09
C LYS A 88 -1.59 0.64 13.48
N LYS A 89 -1.21 1.47 12.50
CA LYS A 89 -0.42 2.70 12.74
C LYS A 89 -1.22 3.71 13.56
N GLN A 90 -2.49 3.91 13.25
CA GLN A 90 -3.37 4.82 13.99
C GLN A 90 -3.52 4.36 15.44
N ARG A 91 -3.73 3.06 15.66
CA ARG A 91 -3.81 2.49 17.01
C ARG A 91 -2.50 2.69 17.80
N LEU A 92 -1.36 2.48 17.16
CA LEU A 92 -0.06 2.73 17.77
C LEU A 92 0.12 4.21 18.17
N GLN A 93 -0.25 5.13 17.29
CA GLN A 93 -0.19 6.57 17.58
C GLN A 93 -1.12 6.98 18.73
N ALA A 94 -2.30 6.38 18.81
CA ALA A 94 -3.23 6.62 19.92
C ALA A 94 -2.63 6.17 21.26
N TRP A 95 -2.01 4.99 21.32
CA TRP A 95 -1.31 4.52 22.51
C TRP A 95 -0.13 5.41 22.87
N GLN A 96 0.69 5.83 21.90
CA GLN A 96 1.80 6.75 22.13
C GLN A 96 1.31 8.07 22.74
N THR A 97 0.23 8.63 22.18
CA THR A 97 -0.37 9.87 22.70
C THR A 97 -0.83 9.73 24.15
N LEU A 98 -1.42 8.58 24.51
CA LEU A 98 -1.85 8.31 25.88
C LEU A 98 -0.65 8.18 26.83
N GLN A 99 0.40 7.50 26.40
CA GLN A 99 1.63 7.34 27.17
C GLN A 99 2.31 8.70 27.43
N ASP A 100 2.41 9.54 26.40
CA ASP A 100 3.02 10.87 26.50
C ASP A 100 2.23 11.78 27.47
N ARG A 101 0.89 11.67 27.46
CA ARG A 101 0.02 12.38 28.41
C ARG A 101 0.21 11.90 29.84
N GLN A 102 0.31 10.59 30.04
CA GLN A 102 0.57 10.02 31.36
C GLN A 102 1.91 10.51 31.91
N ALA A 103 2.97 10.41 31.11
CA ALA A 103 4.31 10.89 31.50
C ALA A 103 4.32 12.39 31.83
N SER A 104 3.59 13.20 31.05
CA SER A 104 3.45 14.64 31.32
C SER A 104 2.71 14.93 32.64
N ALA A 105 1.67 14.15 32.94
CA ALA A 105 0.91 14.29 34.18
C ALA A 105 1.74 13.87 35.41
N GLU A 106 2.52 12.80 35.30
CA GLU A 106 3.45 12.34 36.34
C GLU A 106 4.51 13.40 36.63
N LEU A 107 5.14 13.96 35.58
CA LEU A 107 6.12 15.04 35.72
C LEU A 107 5.54 16.29 36.40
N LEU A 108 4.29 16.66 36.06
CA LEU A 108 3.61 17.78 36.72
C LEU A 108 3.30 17.50 38.19
N ALA A 109 2.94 16.26 38.53
CA ALA A 109 2.69 15.85 39.92
C ALA A 109 3.98 15.88 40.74
N GLU A 110 5.09 15.39 40.19
CA GLU A 110 6.41 15.41 40.82
C GLU A 110 6.89 16.85 41.08
N ASN A 111 6.82 17.73 40.07
CA ASN A 111 7.16 19.15 40.23
C ASN A 111 6.33 19.84 41.33
N ARG A 112 5.02 19.52 41.45
CA ARG A 112 4.18 20.06 42.52
C ARG A 112 4.58 19.56 43.90
N LEU A 113 4.97 18.28 44.02
CA LEU A 113 5.44 17.71 45.28
C LEU A 113 6.77 18.35 45.71
N ASP A 114 7.67 18.57 44.77
CA ASP A 114 8.98 19.17 45.07
C ASP A 114 8.87 20.66 45.39
N GLN A 115 8.01 21.42 44.71
CA GLN A 115 7.69 22.81 45.09
C GLN A 115 7.16 22.89 46.53
N LYS A 116 6.21 22.02 46.90
CA LYS A 116 5.68 21.98 48.28
C LYS A 116 6.75 21.72 49.32
N LYS A 117 7.66 20.75 49.07
CA LYS A 117 8.78 20.50 49.98
C LYS A 117 9.67 21.73 50.10
N MET A 118 10.01 22.39 48.99
CA MET A 118 10.83 23.61 49.02
C MET A 118 10.18 24.72 49.83
N ASP A 119 8.87 24.93 49.71
CA ASP A 119 8.13 25.91 50.52
C ASP A 119 8.11 25.55 52.02
N GLU A 120 8.03 24.27 52.37
CA GLU A 120 8.08 23.79 53.77
C GLU A 120 9.46 23.99 54.42
N PHE A 121 10.53 23.92 53.64
CA PHE A 121 11.91 24.13 54.11
C PHE A 121 12.41 25.56 53.88
N ALA A 122 11.61 26.44 53.28
CA ALA A 122 11.97 27.85 53.11
C ALA A 122 11.95 28.53 54.49
N PRO A 123 13.11 28.96 55.04
CA PRO A 123 13.11 29.74 56.26
C PRO A 123 12.41 31.08 55.97
N THR A 124 11.53 31.49 56.87
CA THR A 124 10.89 32.81 56.90
C THR A 124 11.95 33.90 57.09
N ARG A 125 12.74 34.18 56.05
CA ARG A 125 13.45 35.44 55.90
C ARG A 125 12.52 36.39 55.17
N TYR A 126 12.60 37.68 55.52
CA TYR A 126 11.66 38.75 55.20
C TYR A 126 10.40 38.63 56.07
N LEU A 127 10.37 39.15 57.32
CA LEU A 127 10.44 40.58 57.66
C LEU A 127 11.06 40.81 59.06
N GLU A 128 12.37 40.99 59.12
CA GLU A 128 13.01 41.91 60.08
C GLU A 128 13.27 43.21 59.29
N GLU A 129 12.36 44.18 59.34
CA GLU A 129 12.62 45.61 59.07
C GLU A 129 11.35 46.42 59.35
N THR A 130 11.13 46.76 60.63
CA THR A 130 10.74 48.08 61.18
C THR A 130 10.78 48.03 62.70
#